data_AF-A0A7S6WWA2-F1
#
_entry.id   AF-A0A7S6WWA2-F1
#
_cell.length_a   1.000
_cell.length_b   1.000
_cell.length_c   1.000
_cell.angle_alpha   90.00
_cell.angle_beta   90.00
_cell.angle_gamma   90.00
#
_symmetry.space_group_name_H-M   'P 1'
#
loop_
_entity.id
_entity.type
_entity.pdbx_description
1 polymer ?
#
loop_
_entity_poly.entity_id
_entity_poly.type
_entity_poly.pdbx_seq_one_letter_code
_entity_poly.pdbx_strand_id
1 'polypeptide(L)'
;MDGDGRSEQEREALKSKGVHPIKVSEVESLYYMPAVLEAVATKLAELDGVNVENRVSEAKAAGITALAANQGLDRIAKKLATDEVWRNLVTAVPSEITDPMITFQLSSPYAEIKAKLEEFYTDNNYEELVRLASIRDSAFRDKVTTALSVSSKEQYQDIARRVIAQTPQLIADLRHEVADLTIDDIDH
;
A
#
# COMPACT_ATOMS: atom_id res chain seq x y z
N MET A 1 9.97 -10.02 -0.95
CA MET A 1 9.89 -8.68 -1.57
C MET A 1 8.96 -7.88 -0.67
N ASP A 2 9.53 -7.19 0.33
CA ASP A 2 8.79 -6.41 1.34
C ASP A 2 8.54 -5.01 0.79
N GLY A 3 7.29 -4.52 0.85
CA GLY A 3 6.95 -3.15 0.53
C GLY A 3 7.11 -2.29 1.78
N ASP A 4 7.98 -1.31 1.69
CA ASP A 4 8.69 -0.76 2.85
C ASP A 4 8.11 0.56 3.36
N GLY A 5 6.94 0.99 2.89
CA GLY A 5 6.18 2.12 3.47
C GLY A 5 7.04 3.37 3.70
N ARG A 6 8.00 3.64 2.81
CA ARG A 6 9.03 4.67 2.96
C ARG A 6 8.47 6.08 2.77
N SER A 7 8.99 7.02 3.54
CA SER A 7 8.71 8.46 3.37
C SER A 7 9.28 9.00 2.06
N GLU A 8 8.73 10.10 1.53
CA GLU A 8 9.14 10.66 0.25
C GLU A 8 10.64 11.02 0.19
N GLN A 9 11.18 11.61 1.26
CA GLN A 9 12.62 11.92 1.37
C GLN A 9 13.52 10.68 1.33
N GLU A 10 13.13 9.59 1.98
CA GLU A 10 13.90 8.33 1.94
C GLU A 10 13.93 7.73 0.53
N ARG A 11 12.86 7.93 -0.24
CA ARG A 11 12.74 7.42 -1.60
C ARG A 11 13.69 8.12 -2.54
N GLU A 12 13.82 9.44 -2.41
CA GLU A 12 14.80 10.23 -3.15
C GLU A 12 16.25 9.83 -2.81
N ALA A 13 16.54 9.57 -1.54
CA ALA A 13 17.84 9.09 -1.11
C ALA A 13 18.18 7.70 -1.69
N LEU A 14 17.21 6.78 -1.79
CA LEU A 14 17.41 5.46 -2.36
C LEU A 14 17.51 5.45 -3.89
N LYS A 15 16.83 6.39 -4.57
CA LYS A 15 17.03 6.62 -6.02
C LYS A 15 18.48 6.93 -6.34
N SER A 16 19.16 7.71 -5.51
CA SER A 16 20.60 8.00 -5.68
C SER A 16 21.50 6.75 -5.57
N LYS A 17 20.98 5.65 -5.04
CA LYS A 17 21.65 4.34 -4.89
C LYS A 17 21.10 3.26 -5.84
N GLY A 18 20.25 3.63 -6.81
CA GLY A 18 19.65 2.70 -7.78
C GLY A 18 18.61 1.73 -7.18
N VAL A 19 18.10 2.01 -5.97
CA VAL A 19 17.04 1.21 -5.33
C VAL A 19 15.71 1.92 -5.55
N HIS A 20 14.77 1.26 -6.23
CA HIS A 20 13.43 1.80 -6.52
C HIS A 20 12.43 1.34 -5.45
N PRO A 21 12.00 2.21 -4.53
CA PRO A 21 11.03 1.86 -3.50
C PRO A 21 9.61 1.82 -4.07
N ILE A 22 8.89 0.72 -3.80
CA ILE A 22 7.47 0.55 -4.15
C ILE A 22 6.63 1.45 -3.23
N LYS A 23 5.59 2.13 -3.75
CA LYS A 23 4.72 3.07 -2.99
C LYS A 23 3.74 2.39 -2.04
N VAL A 24 3.62 1.08 -2.17
CA VAL A 24 2.72 0.24 -1.38
C VAL A 24 3.50 -0.73 -0.48
N SER A 25 2.90 -1.12 0.65
CA SER A 25 3.50 -2.02 1.62
C SER A 25 3.64 -3.46 1.12
N GLU A 26 2.90 -3.84 0.09
CA GLU A 26 2.96 -5.16 -0.54
C GLU A 26 2.37 -5.13 -1.95
N VAL A 27 2.79 -6.08 -2.79
CA VAL A 27 2.35 -6.15 -4.20
C VAL A 27 0.85 -6.36 -4.30
N GLU A 28 0.25 -7.10 -3.35
CA GLU A 28 -1.19 -7.31 -3.29
C GLU A 28 -1.97 -6.01 -3.16
N SER A 29 -1.43 -4.98 -2.52
CA SER A 29 -2.08 -3.67 -2.39
C SER A 29 -2.40 -3.04 -3.74
N LEU A 30 -1.61 -3.34 -4.80
CA LEU A 30 -1.86 -2.84 -6.15
C LEU A 30 -3.24 -3.24 -6.67
N TYR A 31 -3.71 -4.46 -6.35
CA TYR A 31 -5.03 -4.91 -6.77
C TYR A 31 -6.17 -4.19 -6.05
N TYR A 32 -5.88 -3.48 -4.97
CA TYR A 32 -6.86 -2.78 -4.15
C TYR A 32 -6.68 -1.26 -4.22
N MET A 33 -5.83 -0.74 -5.11
CA MET A 33 -5.75 0.70 -5.35
C MET A 33 -7.08 1.23 -5.92
N PRO A 34 -7.45 2.50 -5.64
CA PRO A 34 -8.76 3.05 -6.00
C PRO A 34 -9.16 2.83 -7.47
N ALA A 35 -8.23 3.07 -8.40
CA ALA A 35 -8.47 2.92 -9.83
C ALA A 35 -8.79 1.47 -10.22
N VAL A 36 -8.10 0.49 -9.61
CA VAL A 36 -8.37 -0.94 -9.85
C VAL A 36 -9.71 -1.34 -9.23
N LEU A 37 -9.99 -0.89 -8.00
CA LEU A 37 -11.25 -1.16 -7.32
C LEU A 37 -12.45 -0.64 -8.14
N GLU A 38 -12.36 0.57 -8.66
CA GLU A 38 -13.38 1.19 -9.51
C GLU A 38 -13.57 0.45 -10.82
N ALA A 39 -12.47 0.04 -11.47
CA ALA A 39 -12.54 -0.71 -12.71
C ALA A 39 -13.14 -2.12 -12.51
N VAL A 40 -12.83 -2.79 -11.39
CA VAL A 40 -13.47 -4.05 -11.00
C VAL A 40 -14.96 -3.83 -10.71
N ALA A 41 -15.33 -2.81 -9.95
CA ALA A 41 -16.73 -2.51 -9.64
C ALA A 41 -17.54 -2.20 -10.91
N THR A 42 -16.94 -1.45 -11.84
CA THR A 42 -17.51 -1.18 -13.18
C THR A 42 -17.73 -2.49 -13.94
N LYS A 43 -16.73 -3.39 -13.95
CA LYS A 43 -16.86 -4.67 -14.63
C LYS A 43 -17.97 -5.55 -14.06
N LEU A 44 -18.16 -5.51 -12.74
CA LEU A 44 -19.24 -6.23 -12.07
C LEU A 44 -20.60 -5.59 -12.38
N ALA A 45 -20.68 -4.26 -12.39
CA ALA A 45 -21.90 -3.51 -12.73
C ALA A 45 -22.39 -3.78 -14.17
N GLU A 46 -21.49 -4.00 -15.12
CA GLU A 46 -21.86 -4.45 -16.49
C GLU A 46 -22.63 -5.78 -16.48
N LEU A 47 -22.42 -6.64 -15.48
CA LEU A 47 -23.02 -7.96 -15.40
C LEU A 47 -24.35 -7.95 -14.62
N ASP A 48 -24.44 -7.17 -13.55
CA ASP A 48 -25.56 -7.20 -12.61
C ASP A 48 -26.39 -5.90 -12.55
N GLY A 49 -25.95 -4.83 -13.22
CA GLY A 49 -26.66 -3.54 -13.29
C GLY A 49 -26.62 -2.71 -12.00
N VAL A 50 -25.81 -3.08 -11.01
CA VAL A 50 -25.72 -2.34 -9.74
C VAL A 50 -24.91 -1.05 -9.92
N ASN A 51 -25.26 -0.01 -9.17
CA ASN A 51 -24.57 1.28 -9.19
C ASN A 51 -23.10 1.15 -8.73
N VAL A 52 -22.17 1.57 -9.60
CA VAL A 52 -20.71 1.49 -9.38
C VAL A 52 -20.27 2.34 -8.18
N GLU A 53 -20.75 3.57 -8.08
CA GLU A 53 -20.33 4.53 -7.07
C GLU A 53 -20.64 4.03 -5.64
N ASN A 54 -21.88 3.56 -5.44
CA ASN A 54 -22.30 2.96 -4.16
C ASN A 54 -21.45 1.74 -3.82
N ARG A 55 -21.24 0.84 -4.80
CA ARG A 55 -20.44 -0.37 -4.63
C ARG A 55 -18.98 -0.06 -4.26
N VAL A 56 -18.37 0.93 -4.90
CA VAL A 56 -17.01 1.39 -4.59
C VAL A 56 -16.96 2.01 -3.19
N SER A 57 -17.93 2.87 -2.87
CA SER A 57 -18.02 3.53 -1.55
C SER A 57 -18.15 2.52 -0.42
N GLU A 58 -19.06 1.54 -0.56
CA GLU A 58 -19.24 0.45 0.39
C GLU A 58 -17.99 -0.41 0.54
N ALA A 59 -17.33 -0.75 -0.57
CA ALA A 59 -16.09 -1.52 -0.55
C ALA A 59 -14.95 -0.78 0.15
N LYS A 60 -14.79 0.53 -0.12
CA LYS A 60 -13.80 1.37 0.58
C LYS A 60 -14.08 1.44 2.08
N ALA A 61 -15.32 1.73 2.47
CA ALA A 61 -15.71 1.80 3.88
C ALA A 61 -15.50 0.47 4.61
N ALA A 62 -15.86 -0.65 3.97
CA ALA A 62 -15.64 -2.00 4.52
C ALA A 62 -14.15 -2.31 4.71
N GLY A 63 -13.31 -1.91 3.75
CA GLY A 63 -11.86 -2.04 3.85
C GLY A 63 -11.27 -1.21 5.00
N ILE A 64 -11.57 0.08 5.07
CA ILE A 64 -11.09 0.98 6.13
C ILE A 64 -11.49 0.43 7.51
N THR A 65 -12.75 0.04 7.68
CA THR A 65 -13.25 -0.54 8.93
C THR A 65 -12.50 -1.82 9.30
N ALA A 66 -12.20 -2.68 8.31
CA ALA A 66 -11.46 -3.91 8.53
C ALA A 66 -10.01 -3.68 8.98
N LEU A 67 -9.36 -2.62 8.47
CA LEU A 67 -8.01 -2.23 8.88
C LEU A 67 -7.96 -1.66 10.28
N ALA A 68 -8.99 -0.93 10.70
CA ALA A 68 -9.05 -0.34 12.04
C ALA A 68 -9.52 -1.33 13.13
N ALA A 69 -10.23 -2.39 12.74
CA ALA A 69 -10.75 -3.39 13.66
C ALA A 69 -9.63 -4.04 14.51
N ASN A 70 -9.98 -4.42 15.74
CA ASN A 70 -9.10 -5.16 16.66
C ASN A 70 -7.72 -4.50 16.88
N GLN A 71 -7.70 -3.17 17.12
CA GLN A 71 -6.46 -2.39 17.28
C GLN A 71 -5.56 -2.44 16.03
N GLY A 72 -6.16 -2.57 14.85
CA GLY A 72 -5.41 -2.77 13.62
C GLY A 72 -4.51 -1.58 13.28
N LEU A 73 -4.95 -0.34 13.50
CA LEU A 73 -4.11 0.85 13.31
C LEU A 73 -2.88 0.86 14.23
N ASP A 74 -3.03 0.44 15.49
CA ASP A 74 -1.90 0.31 16.42
C ASP A 74 -0.89 -0.74 15.94
N ARG A 75 -1.36 -1.87 15.42
CA ARG A 75 -0.51 -2.93 14.89
C ARG A 75 0.25 -2.46 13.64
N ILE A 76 -0.43 -1.74 12.74
CA ILE A 76 0.18 -1.16 11.54
C ILE A 76 1.23 -0.13 11.95
N ALA A 77 0.90 0.78 12.87
CA ALA A 77 1.83 1.79 13.37
C ALA A 77 3.09 1.16 14.01
N LYS A 78 2.92 0.10 14.82
CA LYS A 78 4.06 -0.63 15.42
C LYS A 78 4.96 -1.25 14.37
N LYS A 79 4.38 -1.87 13.33
CA LYS A 79 5.15 -2.46 12.24
C LYS A 79 5.93 -1.40 11.48
N LEU A 80 5.25 -0.36 11.00
CA LEU A 80 5.89 0.73 10.24
C LEU A 80 6.98 1.43 11.05
N ALA A 81 6.75 1.68 12.34
CA ALA A 81 7.75 2.27 13.23
C ALA A 81 8.97 1.36 13.41
N THR A 82 8.74 0.05 13.53
CA THR A 82 9.84 -0.94 13.63
C THR A 82 10.65 -0.97 12.34
N ASP A 83 9.98 -0.99 11.20
CA ASP A 83 10.62 -0.99 9.89
C ASP A 83 11.45 0.28 9.67
N GLU A 84 10.92 1.45 10.06
CA GLU A 84 11.65 2.73 9.98
C GLU A 84 12.87 2.78 10.89
N VAL A 85 12.74 2.33 12.15
CA VAL A 85 13.89 2.25 13.07
C VAL A 85 14.97 1.32 12.51
N TRP A 86 14.58 0.16 11.96
CA TRP A 86 15.53 -0.76 11.34
C TRP A 86 16.23 -0.15 10.13
N ARG A 87 15.52 0.56 9.25
CA ARG A 87 16.12 1.26 8.10
C ARG A 87 17.13 2.31 8.54
N ASN A 88 16.76 3.12 9.53
CA ASN A 88 17.63 4.16 10.07
C ASN A 88 18.87 3.55 10.72
N LEU A 89 18.71 2.45 11.46
CA LEU A 89 19.81 1.73 12.07
C LEU A 89 20.77 1.17 11.01
N VAL A 90 20.26 0.42 10.02
CA VAL A 90 21.08 -0.17 8.95
C VAL A 90 21.85 0.90 8.18
N THR A 91 21.24 2.07 7.95
CA THR A 91 21.89 3.19 7.26
C THR A 91 22.95 3.87 8.13
N ALA A 92 22.77 3.87 9.46
CA ALA A 92 23.71 4.45 10.40
C ALA A 92 24.91 3.55 10.71
N VAL A 93 24.82 2.24 10.45
CA VAL A 93 25.93 1.30 10.65
C VAL A 93 27.07 1.65 9.68
N PRO A 94 28.29 1.94 10.18
CA PRO A 94 29.44 2.21 9.32
C PRO A 94 29.87 0.96 8.55
N SER A 95 30.47 1.16 7.37
CA SER A 95 30.95 0.08 6.50
C SER A 95 32.11 -0.73 7.11
N GLU A 96 32.88 -0.11 8.01
CA GLU A 96 33.96 -0.74 8.76
C GLU A 96 33.77 -0.45 10.24
N ILE A 97 33.91 -1.48 11.08
CA ILE A 97 33.78 -1.37 12.54
C ILE A 97 35.14 -1.63 13.17
N THR A 98 35.74 -0.57 13.69
CA THR A 98 37.03 -0.62 14.40
C THR A 98 36.90 -0.26 15.87
N ASP A 99 35.83 0.41 16.24
CA ASP A 99 35.58 0.82 17.62
C ASP A 99 35.11 -0.37 18.48
N PRO A 100 35.60 -0.48 19.73
CA PRO A 100 35.24 -1.57 20.64
C PRO A 100 33.77 -1.51 21.11
N MET A 101 33.11 -0.35 20.96
CA MET A 101 31.70 -0.16 21.30
C MET A 101 31.08 0.90 20.39
N ILE A 102 29.93 0.59 19.81
CA ILE A 102 29.13 1.53 19.01
C ILE A 102 27.77 1.70 19.68
N THR A 103 27.32 2.95 19.82
CA THR A 103 26.02 3.29 20.41
C THR A 103 25.18 4.02 19.37
N PHE A 104 23.93 3.59 19.21
CA PHE A 104 22.94 4.28 18.38
C PHE A 104 21.87 4.92 19.28
N GLN A 105 21.53 6.17 19.01
CA GLN A 105 20.40 6.85 19.62
C GLN A 105 19.41 7.21 18.52
N LEU A 106 18.22 6.61 18.58
CA LEU A 106 17.16 6.78 17.60
C LEU A 106 15.88 7.17 18.32
N SER A 107 15.22 8.22 17.83
CA SER A 107 13.89 8.60 18.28
C SER A 107 12.86 7.60 17.75
N SER A 108 11.86 7.25 18.56
CA SER A 108 10.77 6.37 18.11
C SER A 108 9.78 7.14 17.23
N PRO A 109 9.53 6.71 15.98
CA PRO A 109 8.56 7.36 15.09
C PRO A 109 7.11 6.93 15.35
N TYR A 110 6.88 6.01 16.30
CA TYR A 110 5.56 5.38 16.52
C TYR A 110 4.41 6.37 16.73
N ALA A 111 4.62 7.41 17.56
CA ALA A 111 3.56 8.36 17.88
C ALA A 111 3.12 9.16 16.65
N GLU A 112 4.08 9.58 15.82
CA GLU A 112 3.81 10.35 14.59
C GLU A 112 3.13 9.48 13.53
N ILE A 113 3.60 8.25 13.33
CA ILE A 113 3.00 7.30 12.39
C ILE A 113 1.57 6.97 12.81
N LYS A 114 1.34 6.72 14.11
CA LYS A 114 0.00 6.45 14.63
C LYS A 114 -0.95 7.62 14.38
N ALA A 115 -0.51 8.84 14.66
CA ALA A 115 -1.33 10.03 14.43
C ALA A 115 -1.73 10.17 12.94
N LYS A 116 -0.79 9.95 12.01
CA LYS A 116 -1.09 9.96 10.57
C LYS A 116 -2.09 8.87 10.15
N LEU A 117 -1.95 7.66 10.68
CA LEU A 117 -2.91 6.57 10.38
C LEU A 117 -4.31 6.88 10.93
N GLU A 118 -4.40 7.51 12.10
CA GLU A 118 -5.67 7.96 12.68
C GLU A 118 -6.31 9.11 11.88
N GLU A 119 -5.49 10.02 11.35
CA GLU A 119 -5.92 11.06 10.40
C GLU A 119 -6.49 10.42 9.12
N PHE A 120 -5.74 9.54 8.46
CA PHE A 120 -6.23 8.84 7.26
C PHE A 120 -7.51 8.03 7.50
N TYR A 121 -7.63 7.40 8.68
CA TYR A 121 -8.86 6.74 9.07
C TYR A 121 -10.03 7.71 9.22
N THR A 122 -9.82 8.84 9.89
CA THR A 122 -10.85 9.86 10.13
C THR A 122 -11.31 10.52 8.83
N ASP A 123 -10.39 10.77 7.91
CA ASP A 123 -10.64 11.37 6.61
C ASP A 123 -11.20 10.39 5.57
N ASN A 124 -11.39 9.13 5.95
CA ASN A 124 -11.74 8.02 5.05
C ASN A 124 -10.78 7.90 3.85
N ASN A 125 -9.50 8.19 4.07
CA ASN A 125 -8.45 8.13 3.06
C ASN A 125 -8.05 6.67 2.79
N TYR A 126 -8.90 5.98 2.03
CA TYR A 126 -8.72 4.59 1.63
C TYR A 126 -7.38 4.34 0.96
N GLU A 127 -6.96 5.25 0.09
CA GLU A 127 -5.76 5.09 -0.73
C GLU A 127 -4.50 5.02 0.13
N GLU A 128 -4.31 5.99 1.03
CA GLU A 128 -3.16 6.02 1.93
C GLU A 128 -3.15 4.82 2.89
N LEU A 129 -4.33 4.39 3.36
CA LEU A 129 -4.42 3.20 4.21
C LEU A 129 -4.02 1.92 3.45
N VAL A 130 -4.41 1.77 2.18
CA VAL A 130 -4.01 0.63 1.34
C VAL A 130 -2.52 0.66 0.99
N ARG A 131 -1.96 1.86 0.79
CA ARG A 131 -0.52 2.05 0.55
C ARG A 131 0.30 1.62 1.76
N LEU A 132 -0.12 1.97 2.98
CA LEU A 132 0.70 1.80 4.18
C LEU A 132 0.43 0.50 4.95
N ALA A 133 -0.79 -0.02 4.91
CA ALA A 133 -1.17 -1.19 5.71
C ALA A 133 -0.85 -2.51 5.00
N SER A 134 -0.27 -3.47 5.74
CA SER A 134 -0.31 -4.89 5.33
C SER A 134 -1.77 -5.36 5.32
N ILE A 135 -2.36 -5.43 4.13
CA ILE A 135 -3.73 -5.89 3.92
C ILE A 135 -3.81 -7.43 3.90
N ARG A 136 -2.68 -8.10 3.62
CA ARG A 136 -2.57 -9.56 3.53
C ARG A 136 -2.92 -10.25 4.82
N ASP A 137 -2.45 -9.69 5.93
CA ASP A 137 -2.57 -10.24 7.28
C ASP A 137 -3.72 -9.57 8.05
N SER A 138 -4.78 -9.19 7.33
CA SER A 138 -5.98 -8.55 7.88
C SER A 138 -7.24 -9.07 7.18
N ALA A 139 -8.40 -8.77 7.76
CA ALA A 139 -9.69 -9.06 7.14
C ALA A 139 -10.01 -8.12 5.95
N PHE A 140 -9.15 -7.17 5.61
CA PHE A 140 -9.37 -6.16 4.58
C PHE A 140 -9.82 -6.77 3.25
N ARG A 141 -9.04 -7.72 2.73
CA ARG A 141 -9.29 -8.30 1.41
C ARG A 141 -10.65 -8.99 1.36
N ASP A 142 -10.99 -9.74 2.40
CA ASP A 142 -12.25 -10.47 2.51
C ASP A 142 -13.44 -9.51 2.65
N LYS A 143 -13.27 -8.39 3.38
CA LYS A 143 -14.32 -7.37 3.55
C LYS A 143 -14.56 -6.58 2.26
N VAL A 144 -13.51 -6.20 1.55
CA VAL A 144 -13.63 -5.56 0.24
C VAL A 144 -14.32 -6.49 -0.76
N THR A 145 -13.91 -7.77 -0.85
CA THR A 145 -14.54 -8.71 -1.79
C THR A 145 -16.01 -8.96 -1.47
N THR A 146 -16.35 -9.08 -0.19
CA THR A 146 -17.73 -9.27 0.25
C THR A 146 -18.60 -8.07 -0.13
N ALA A 147 -18.11 -6.85 0.09
CA ALA A 147 -18.83 -5.63 -0.29
C ALA A 147 -19.05 -5.52 -1.81
N LEU A 148 -18.11 -6.04 -2.61
CA LEU A 148 -18.27 -6.13 -4.07
C LEU A 148 -19.15 -7.31 -4.53
N SER A 149 -19.69 -8.11 -3.61
CA SER A 149 -20.43 -9.36 -3.93
C SER A 149 -19.60 -10.38 -4.71
N VAL A 150 -18.29 -10.41 -4.47
CA VAL A 150 -17.35 -11.38 -5.05
C VAL A 150 -17.10 -12.52 -4.05
N SER A 151 -17.14 -13.75 -4.53
CA SER A 151 -17.13 -14.95 -3.67
C SER A 151 -15.82 -15.17 -2.92
N SER A 152 -14.69 -14.67 -3.44
CA SER A 152 -13.40 -14.77 -2.77
C SER A 152 -12.40 -13.71 -3.23
N LYS A 153 -11.33 -13.50 -2.45
CA LYS A 153 -10.20 -12.64 -2.83
C LYS A 153 -9.46 -13.12 -4.08
N GLU A 154 -9.39 -14.42 -4.31
CA GLU A 154 -8.79 -15.00 -5.52
C GLU A 154 -9.62 -14.64 -6.75
N GLN A 155 -10.95 -14.76 -6.67
CA GLN A 155 -11.85 -14.35 -7.74
C GLN A 155 -11.75 -12.84 -8.02
N TYR A 156 -11.69 -12.02 -6.97
CA TYR A 156 -11.47 -10.58 -7.12
C TYR A 156 -10.16 -10.30 -7.84
N GLN A 157 -9.06 -10.91 -7.43
CA GLN A 157 -7.75 -10.72 -8.06
C GLN A 157 -7.73 -11.21 -9.51
N ASP A 158 -8.46 -12.28 -9.84
CA ASP A 158 -8.61 -12.75 -11.22
C ASP A 158 -9.35 -11.73 -12.09
N ILE A 159 -10.42 -11.11 -11.58
CA ILE A 159 -11.13 -10.03 -12.27
C ILE A 159 -10.20 -8.83 -12.41
N ALA A 160 -9.54 -8.40 -11.33
CA ALA A 160 -8.60 -7.28 -11.33
C ALA A 160 -7.50 -7.47 -12.36
N ARG A 161 -6.85 -8.64 -12.41
CA ARG A 161 -5.82 -8.96 -13.41
C ARG A 161 -6.33 -8.84 -14.84
N ARG A 162 -7.54 -9.33 -15.13
CA ARG A 162 -8.14 -9.21 -16.48
C ARG A 162 -8.42 -7.77 -16.85
N VAL A 163 -9.02 -7.01 -15.92
CA VAL A 163 -9.34 -5.59 -16.14
C VAL A 163 -8.08 -4.75 -16.33
N ILE A 164 -7.03 -4.98 -15.53
CA ILE A 164 -5.72 -4.34 -15.68
C ILE A 164 -5.13 -4.68 -17.05
N ALA A 165 -5.09 -5.95 -17.44
CA ALA A 165 -4.53 -6.38 -18.72
C ALA A 165 -5.26 -5.78 -19.93
N GLN A 166 -6.54 -5.41 -19.78
CA GLN A 166 -7.38 -4.83 -20.82
C GLN A 166 -7.38 -3.30 -20.82
N THR A 167 -6.79 -2.66 -19.81
CA THR A 167 -6.87 -1.20 -19.62
C THR A 167 -5.46 -0.61 -19.54
N PRO A 168 -4.88 -0.14 -20.67
CA PRO A 168 -3.53 0.43 -20.69
C PRO A 168 -3.32 1.57 -19.69
N GLN A 169 -4.36 2.39 -19.45
CA GLN A 169 -4.29 3.47 -18.47
C GLN A 169 -4.08 2.93 -17.04
N LEU A 170 -4.79 1.86 -16.63
CA LEU A 170 -4.58 1.25 -15.31
C LEU A 170 -3.16 0.69 -15.16
N ILE A 171 -2.57 0.17 -16.24
CA ILE A 171 -1.18 -0.29 -16.22
C ILE A 171 -0.24 0.90 -15.99
N ALA A 172 -0.48 2.04 -16.65
CA ALA A 172 0.29 3.27 -16.45
C ALA A 172 0.15 3.79 -15.01
N ASP A 173 -1.07 3.85 -14.49
CA ASP A 173 -1.36 4.30 -13.12
C ASP A 173 -0.67 3.40 -12.09
N LEU A 174 -0.78 2.07 -12.24
CA LEU A 174 -0.11 1.13 -11.34
C LEU A 174 1.41 1.12 -11.49
N ARG A 175 1.97 1.51 -12.63
CA ARG A 175 3.43 1.67 -12.77
C ARG A 175 3.93 2.79 -11.88
N HIS A 176 3.18 3.90 -11.75
CA HIS A 176 3.53 4.97 -10.81
C HIS A 176 3.57 4.49 -9.35
N GLU A 177 2.80 3.44 -9.02
CA GLU A 177 2.78 2.81 -7.69
C GLU A 177 3.98 1.90 -7.42
N VAL A 178 4.49 1.24 -8.45
CA VAL A 178 5.59 0.29 -8.33
C VAL A 178 6.94 0.96 -8.52
N ALA A 179 7.00 2.03 -9.31
CA ALA A 179 8.23 2.76 -9.53
C ALA A 179 7.96 4.20 -9.97
N ASP A 180 8.85 5.11 -9.59
CA ASP A 180 9.05 6.35 -10.34
C ASP A 180 9.80 6.04 -11.64
N LEU A 181 9.21 5.18 -12.47
CA LEU A 181 9.69 4.92 -13.82
C LEU A 181 9.32 6.14 -14.69
N THR A 182 10.18 7.15 -14.71
CA THR A 182 10.55 7.71 -16.01
C THR A 182 11.16 6.56 -16.78
N ILE A 183 10.34 5.90 -17.60
CA ILE A 183 10.88 5.16 -18.74
C ILE A 183 11.42 6.28 -19.64
N ASP A 184 12.69 6.63 -19.46
CA ASP A 184 13.40 7.29 -20.55
C ASP A 184 13.29 6.32 -21.73
N ASP A 185 12.78 6.85 -22.83
CA ASP A 185 12.69 6.18 -24.12
C ASP A 185 13.96 5.37 -24.37
N ILE A 186 13.85 4.05 -24.32
CA ILE A 186 14.82 3.17 -24.97
C ILE A 186 14.44 3.21 -26.46
N ASP A 187 14.81 4.30 -27.10
CA ASP A 187 15.01 4.42 -28.54
C ASP A 187 16.40 5.02 -28.76
N HIS A 188 17.38 4.12 -28.99
CA HIS A 188 18.44 4.16 -30.02
C HIS A 188 19.59 3.19 -29.70
#